data_AF-A0A6A5F200-F1
#
_entry.id   AF-A0A6A5F200-F1
#
_cell.length_a   1.000
_cell.length_b   1.000
_cell.length_c   1.000
_cell.angle_alpha   90.00
_cell.angle_beta   90.00
_cell.angle_gamma   90.00
#
_symmetry.space_group_name_H-M   'P 1'
#
loop_
_entity.id
_entity.type
_entity.pdbx_description
1 polymer ?
#
loop_
_entity_poly.entity_id
_entity_poly.type
_entity_poly.pdbx_seq_one_letter_code
_entity_poly.pdbx_strand_id
1 'polypeptide(L)'
;MFQQSKMKKTCVAASVKVTIDGNTATTSLANTTSMFHMLPSCDGCLLMSLNATVRDLDKLATLMKLNVDVSGEEVNIRSLYLLGREATLKDSDLERFKQQASCLGFSGEPDFLYDPKKGFCAEGEGLKLELLS
;
A
#
# COMPACT_ATOMS: atom_id res chain seq x y z
N MET A 1 -0.64 12.76 0.52
CA MET A 1 -0.44 11.67 1.48
C MET A 1 1.05 11.49 1.72
N PHE A 2 1.46 11.41 2.97
CA PHE A 2 2.82 11.02 3.36
C PHE A 2 2.79 9.55 3.81
N GLN A 3 3.72 8.74 3.31
CA GLN A 3 3.85 7.33 3.65
C GLN A 3 5.30 7.06 4.03
N GLN A 4 5.50 6.32 5.11
CA GLN A 4 6.82 5.84 5.52
C GLN A 4 6.73 4.33 5.76
N SER A 5 7.68 3.60 5.19
CA SER A 5 7.72 2.14 5.27
C SER A 5 9.14 1.65 5.55
N LYS A 6 9.23 0.58 6.35
CA LYS A 6 10.50 -0.05 6.71
C LYS A 6 10.74 -1.26 5.83
N MET A 7 11.65 -1.14 4.87
CA MET A 7 12.00 -2.18 3.92
C MET A 7 13.40 -2.72 4.23
N LYS A 8 13.52 -3.99 4.62
CA LYS A 8 14.81 -4.65 4.91
C LYS A 8 15.73 -3.84 5.85
N LYS A 9 15.17 -3.25 6.92
CA LYS A 9 15.80 -2.33 7.89
C LYS A 9 16.04 -0.89 7.41
N THR A 10 15.84 -0.58 6.14
CA THR A 10 15.90 0.78 5.62
C THR A 10 14.52 1.42 5.71
N CYS A 11 14.46 2.61 6.30
CA CYS A 11 13.25 3.43 6.26
C CYS A 11 13.20 4.20 4.94
N VAL A 12 12.04 4.17 4.29
CA VAL A 12 11.78 4.87 3.04
C VAL A 12 10.51 5.70 3.23
N ALA A 13 10.64 7.00 3.05
CA ALA A 13 9.54 7.94 3.12
C ALA A 13 9.21 8.45 1.71
N ALA A 14 7.92 8.55 1.39
CA ALA A 14 7.43 9.08 0.14
C ALA A 14 6.27 10.04 0.41
N SER A 15 6.22 11.12 -0.37
CA SER A 15 5.07 12.03 -0.38
C SER A 15 4.46 12.03 -1.76
N VAL A 16 3.19 11.67 -1.84
CA VAL A 16 2.42 11.63 -3.09
C VAL A 16 1.21 12.56 -2.98
N LYS A 17 0.95 13.29 -4.07
CA LYS A 17 -0.30 14.06 -4.19
C LYS A 17 -1.43 13.06 -4.44
N VAL A 18 -2.49 13.17 -3.64
CA VAL A 18 -3.64 12.27 -3.72
C VAL A 18 -4.89 13.15 -3.80
N THR A 19 -5.76 12.85 -4.74
CA THR A 19 -7.10 13.44 -4.84
C THR A 19 -8.09 12.53 -4.13
N ILE A 20 -8.88 13.07 -3.20
CA ILE A 20 -9.84 12.31 -2.42
C ILE A 20 -11.25 12.74 -2.86
N ASP A 21 -12.08 11.75 -3.21
CA ASP A 21 -13.48 11.91 -3.53
C ASP A 21 -14.29 10.81 -2.82
N GLY A 22 -15.04 11.19 -1.79
CA GLY A 22 -15.77 10.27 -0.93
C GLY A 22 -14.86 9.19 -0.32
N ASN A 23 -15.14 7.93 -0.65
CA ASN A 23 -14.37 6.76 -0.20
C ASN A 23 -13.24 6.36 -1.16
N THR A 24 -12.98 7.17 -2.18
CA THR A 24 -12.00 6.86 -3.22
C THR A 24 -10.86 7.88 -3.18
N ALA A 25 -9.63 7.39 -3.28
CA ALA A 25 -8.43 8.19 -3.38
C ALA A 25 -7.71 7.83 -4.69
N THR A 26 -7.30 8.83 -5.46
CA THR A 26 -6.58 8.62 -6.72
C THR A 26 -5.25 9.36 -6.72
N THR A 27 -4.25 8.75 -7.34
CA THR A 27 -2.94 9.36 -7.58
C THR A 27 -2.44 8.93 -8.95
N SER A 28 -1.74 9.83 -9.62
CA SER A 28 -0.97 9.52 -10.81
C SER A 28 0.47 9.93 -10.59
N LEU A 29 1.39 9.02 -10.87
CA LEU A 29 2.82 9.28 -10.77
C LEU A 29 3.56 8.48 -11.83
N ALA A 30 4.44 9.14 -12.60
CA ALA A 30 5.30 8.48 -13.58
C ALA A 30 4.53 7.47 -14.47
N ASN A 31 3.41 7.90 -15.06
CA ASN A 31 2.49 7.08 -15.87
C ASN A 31 1.84 5.88 -15.17
N THR A 32 2.02 5.74 -13.86
CA THR A 32 1.25 4.84 -13.01
C THR A 32 0.01 5.57 -12.53
N THR A 33 -1.16 4.97 -12.73
CA THR A 33 -2.41 5.43 -12.12
C THR A 33 -2.80 4.46 -11.03
N SER A 34 -3.04 4.97 -9.83
CA SER A 34 -3.48 4.17 -8.69
C SER A 34 -4.78 4.71 -8.13
N MET A 35 -5.70 3.82 -7.85
CA MET A 35 -6.99 4.08 -7.24
C MET A 35 -7.12 3.22 -5.98
N PHE A 36 -7.39 3.88 -4.86
CA PHE A 36 -7.60 3.29 -3.56
C PHE A 36 -9.06 3.46 -3.18
N HIS A 37 -9.73 2.39 -2.77
CA HIS A 37 -11.03 2.44 -2.12
C HIS A 37 -10.88 2.12 -0.64
N MET A 38 -11.45 2.99 0.20
CA MET A 38 -11.40 2.90 1.65
C MET A 38 -12.76 2.45 2.18
N LEU A 39 -12.82 1.31 2.86
CA LEU A 39 -14.05 0.76 3.42
C LEU A 39 -13.90 0.54 4.93
N PRO A 40 -14.95 0.81 5.74
CA PRO A 40 -14.95 0.41 7.14
C PRO A 40 -14.83 -1.11 7.29
N SER A 41 -13.92 -1.56 8.15
CA SER A 41 -13.73 -2.99 8.44
C SER A 41 -14.10 -3.32 9.88
N CYS A 42 -13.48 -2.66 10.86
CA CYS A 42 -13.75 -2.81 12.29
C CYS A 42 -13.69 -1.44 13.00
N ASP A 43 -13.96 -1.41 14.30
CA ASP A 43 -13.81 -0.17 15.07
C ASP A 43 -12.33 0.28 15.05
N GLY A 44 -12.09 1.46 14.50
CA GLY A 44 -10.74 1.98 14.30
C GLY A 44 -9.93 1.32 13.17
N CYS A 45 -10.55 0.51 12.29
CA CYS A 45 -9.87 -0.12 11.15
C CYS A 45 -10.55 0.14 9.80
N LEU A 46 -9.72 0.29 8.78
CA LEU A 46 -10.12 0.48 7.39
C LEU A 46 -9.53 -0.64 6.52
N LEU A 47 -10.36 -1.17 5.64
CA LEU A 47 -9.92 -1.95 4.49
C LEU A 47 -9.57 -0.98 3.37
N MET A 48 -8.37 -1.13 2.80
CA MET A 48 -7.92 -0.38 1.63
C MET A 48 -7.75 -1.33 0.45
N SER A 49 -8.59 -1.17 -0.57
CA SER A 49 -8.47 -1.88 -1.85
C SER A 49 -7.74 -1.01 -2.84
N LEU A 50 -6.62 -1.46 -3.36
CA LEU A 50 -5.81 -0.77 -4.35
C LEU A 50 -5.94 -1.48 -5.70
N ASN A 51 -6.28 -0.71 -6.73
CA ASN A 51 -6.07 -1.06 -8.13
C ASN A 51 -5.08 -0.06 -8.73
N ALA A 52 -3.97 -0.55 -9.28
CA ALA A 52 -2.99 0.26 -9.97
C ALA A 52 -2.69 -0.31 -11.35
N THR A 53 -2.56 0.58 -12.32
CA THR A 53 -2.03 0.25 -13.64
C THR A 53 -0.69 0.94 -13.76
N VAL A 54 0.38 0.14 -13.82
CA VAL A 54 1.73 0.62 -14.03
C VAL A 54 2.07 0.48 -15.50
N ARG A 55 2.35 1.62 -16.16
CA ARG A 55 2.93 1.66 -17.50
C ARG A 55 4.39 2.08 -17.35
N ASP A 56 5.29 1.45 -18.10
CA ASP A 56 6.76 1.63 -17.96
C ASP A 56 7.30 1.20 -16.58
N LEU A 57 7.14 -0.08 -16.23
CA LEU A 57 7.56 -0.61 -14.93
C LEU A 57 9.09 -0.45 -14.69
N ASP A 58 9.90 -0.36 -15.75
CA ASP A 58 11.33 -0.01 -15.72
C ASP A 58 11.60 1.39 -15.13
N LYS A 59 10.80 2.38 -15.52
CA LYS A 59 10.93 3.75 -15.00
C LYS A 59 10.58 3.80 -13.52
N LEU A 60 9.53 3.06 -13.13
CA LEU A 60 9.14 2.97 -11.72
C LEU A 60 10.21 2.26 -10.88
N ALA A 61 10.76 1.15 -11.37
CA ALA A 61 11.87 0.44 -10.71
C ALA A 61 13.10 1.35 -10.56
N THR A 62 13.45 2.10 -11.59
CA THR A 62 14.55 3.08 -11.56
C THR A 62 14.29 4.19 -10.54
N LEU A 63 13.07 4.76 -10.50
CA LEU A 63 12.67 5.78 -9.54
C LEU A 63 12.76 5.28 -8.10
N MET A 64 12.37 4.03 -7.86
CA MET A 64 12.45 3.36 -6.56
C MET A 64 13.84 2.78 -6.25
N LYS A 65 14.82 2.93 -7.16
CA LYS A 65 16.18 2.37 -7.08
C LYS A 65 16.17 0.86 -6.81
N LEU A 66 15.25 0.15 -7.44
CA LEU A 66 15.12 -1.30 -7.34
C LEU A 66 15.90 -1.96 -8.49
N ASN A 67 16.81 -2.86 -8.15
CA ASN A 67 17.50 -3.71 -9.12
C ASN A 67 16.60 -4.90 -9.46
N VAL A 68 15.60 -4.69 -10.29
CA VAL A 68 14.71 -5.75 -10.79
C VAL A 68 14.78 -5.73 -12.30
N ASP A 69 15.04 -6.89 -12.90
CA ASP A 69 14.92 -7.08 -14.34
C ASP A 69 13.43 -7.24 -14.64
N VAL A 70 12.85 -6.23 -15.27
CA VAL A 70 11.42 -6.16 -15.53
C VAL A 70 11.22 -6.20 -17.04
N SER A 71 10.43 -7.18 -17.51
CA SER A 71 9.96 -7.22 -18.88
C SER A 71 8.45 -7.06 -18.90
N GLY A 72 7.95 -5.94 -19.41
CA GLY A 72 6.51 -5.70 -19.57
C GLY A 72 6.14 -4.23 -19.75
N GLU A 73 5.27 -3.96 -20.73
CA GLU A 73 4.80 -2.60 -21.05
C GLU A 73 3.73 -2.08 -20.07
N GLU A 74 2.84 -2.96 -19.59
CA GLU A 74 1.78 -2.63 -18.64
C GLU A 74 1.54 -3.77 -17.65
N VAL A 75 1.41 -3.43 -16.35
CA VAL A 75 1.04 -4.37 -15.28
C VAL A 75 -0.14 -3.81 -14.50
N ASN A 76 -1.17 -4.64 -14.34
CA ASN A 76 -2.32 -4.35 -13.48
C ASN A 76 -2.11 -5.03 -12.13
N ILE A 77 -2.03 -4.21 -11.07
CA ILE A 77 -1.82 -4.63 -9.70
C ILE A 77 -3.13 -4.46 -8.95
N ARG A 78 -3.56 -5.52 -8.27
CA ARG A 78 -4.70 -5.50 -7.36
C ARG A 78 -4.27 -6.04 -6.01
N SER A 79 -4.50 -5.27 -4.96
CA SER A 79 -4.06 -5.61 -3.60
C SER A 79 -5.05 -5.12 -2.55
N LEU A 80 -5.09 -5.81 -1.42
CA LEU A 80 -5.98 -5.50 -0.31
C LEU A 80 -5.17 -5.38 0.97
N TYR A 81 -5.44 -4.31 1.75
CA TYR A 81 -4.77 -4.05 3.01
C TYR A 81 -5.80 -3.86 4.12
N LEU A 82 -5.46 -4.33 5.33
CA LEU A 82 -6.14 -3.94 6.55
C LEU A 82 -5.27 -2.90 7.27
N LEU A 83 -5.84 -1.74 7.54
CA LEU A 83 -5.20 -0.63 8.24
C LEU A 83 -5.88 -0.46 9.59
N GLY A 84 -5.12 -0.55 10.68
CA GLY A 84 -5.60 -0.33 12.03
C GLY A 84 -4.88 0.84 12.70
N ARG A 85 -5.53 1.43 13.72
CA ARG A 85 -4.85 2.38 14.61
C ARG A 85 -3.80 1.71 15.49
N GLU A 86 -4.05 0.46 15.86
CA GLU A 86 -3.18 -0.35 16.71
C GLU A 86 -2.28 -1.27 15.87
N ALA A 87 -1.13 -1.65 16.45
CA ALA A 87 -0.19 -2.59 15.82
C ALA A 87 -0.68 -4.06 15.87
N THR A 88 -1.70 -4.32 16.67
CA THR A 88 -2.30 -5.64 16.87
C THR A 88 -3.80 -5.57 16.60
N LEU A 89 -4.39 -6.70 16.21
CA LEU A 89 -5.81 -6.84 15.93
C LEU A 89 -6.37 -7.99 16.76
N LYS A 90 -7.66 -7.91 17.10
CA LYS A 90 -8.38 -9.04 17.68
C LYS A 90 -8.64 -10.09 16.60
N ASP A 91 -8.70 -11.35 16.99
CA ASP A 91 -9.03 -12.44 16.07
C ASP A 91 -10.38 -12.21 15.37
N SER A 92 -11.37 -11.68 16.10
CA SER A 92 -12.68 -11.34 15.54
C SER A 92 -12.63 -10.27 14.43
N ASP A 93 -11.73 -9.30 14.58
CA ASP A 93 -11.56 -8.21 13.60
C ASP A 93 -10.85 -8.73 12.35
N LEU A 94 -9.88 -9.62 12.53
CA LEU A 94 -9.19 -10.29 11.43
C LEU A 94 -10.15 -11.20 10.64
N GLU A 95 -10.98 -11.99 11.31
CA GLU A 95 -11.97 -12.84 10.64
C GLU A 95 -13.01 -12.02 9.87
N ARG A 96 -13.46 -10.89 10.42
CA ARG A 96 -14.33 -9.94 9.71
C ARG A 96 -13.67 -9.39 8.44
N PHE A 97 -12.39 -9.02 8.52
CA PHE A 97 -11.63 -8.57 7.36
C PHE A 97 -11.51 -9.68 6.30
N LYS A 98 -11.20 -10.93 6.70
CA LYS A 98 -11.12 -12.08 5.78
C LYS A 98 -12.43 -12.31 5.04
N GLN A 99 -13.57 -12.17 5.72
CA GLN A 99 -14.89 -12.26 5.09
C GLN A 99 -15.09 -11.15 4.05
N GLN A 100 -14.74 -9.90 4.37
CA GLN A 100 -14.79 -8.80 3.39
C GLN A 100 -13.86 -9.04 2.21
N ALA A 101 -12.65 -9.53 2.46
CA ALA A 101 -11.67 -9.87 1.42
C ALA A 101 -12.25 -10.93 0.45
N SER A 102 -12.89 -11.97 0.98
CA SER A 102 -13.57 -13.00 0.19
C SER A 102 -14.68 -12.42 -0.68
N CYS A 103 -15.52 -11.51 -0.15
CA CYS A 103 -16.53 -10.82 -0.94
C CYS A 103 -15.94 -9.98 -2.08
N LEU A 104 -14.72 -9.47 -1.92
CA LEU A 104 -14.00 -8.70 -2.94
C LEU A 104 -13.23 -9.59 -3.92
N GLY A 105 -13.29 -10.92 -3.78
CA GLY A 105 -12.62 -11.87 -4.66
C GLY A 105 -11.16 -12.15 -4.31
N PHE A 106 -10.73 -11.79 -3.10
CA PHE A 106 -9.45 -12.24 -2.55
C PHE A 106 -9.69 -13.50 -1.73
N SER A 107 -9.07 -14.61 -2.14
CA SER A 107 -9.15 -15.89 -1.45
C SER A 107 -7.76 -16.36 -1.06
N GLY A 108 -7.61 -16.85 0.17
CA GLY A 108 -6.35 -17.39 0.68
C GLY A 108 -5.83 -16.65 1.91
N GLU A 109 -4.65 -17.06 2.36
CA GLU A 109 -3.91 -16.40 3.42
C GLU A 109 -3.23 -15.12 2.88
N PRO A 110 -3.04 -14.09 3.72
CA PRO A 110 -2.37 -12.88 3.28
C PRO A 110 -0.89 -13.15 2.95
N ASP A 111 -0.42 -12.61 1.82
CA ASP A 111 0.99 -12.70 1.41
C ASP A 111 1.94 -12.04 2.42
N PHE A 112 1.41 -11.15 3.26
CA PHE A 112 2.16 -10.42 4.26
C PHE A 112 1.32 -10.17 5.52
N LEU A 113 1.90 -10.50 6.68
CA LEU A 113 1.44 -10.06 7.99
C LEU A 113 2.49 -9.17 8.64
N TYR A 114 2.05 -8.02 9.16
CA TYR A 114 2.91 -7.15 9.93
C TYR A 114 3.29 -7.81 11.26
N ASP A 115 4.59 -7.82 11.58
CA ASP A 115 5.11 -8.27 12.86
C ASP A 115 5.22 -7.06 13.79
N PRO A 116 4.40 -6.94 14.84
CA PRO A 116 4.40 -5.79 15.75
C PRO A 116 5.71 -5.66 16.55
N LYS A 117 6.54 -6.69 16.60
CA LYS A 117 7.88 -6.61 17.20
C LYS A 117 8.85 -5.80 16.34
N LYS A 118 8.56 -5.65 15.05
CA LYS A 118 9.33 -4.79 14.15
C LYS A 118 8.83 -3.37 14.30
N GLY A 119 9.54 -2.58 15.10
CA GLY A 119 9.20 -1.17 15.32
C GLY A 119 9.10 -0.37 14.01
N PHE A 120 8.22 0.64 14.03
CA PHE A 120 8.07 1.63 12.96
C PHE A 120 9.34 2.45 12.75
N CYS A 121 9.38 3.19 11.65
CA CYS A 121 10.41 4.19 11.42
C CYS A 121 10.19 5.39 12.34
N ALA A 122 11.26 5.95 12.88
CA ALA A 122 11.20 7.23 13.56
C ALA A 122 10.93 8.36 12.55
N GLU A 123 10.36 9.46 13.05
CA GLU A 123 10.17 10.65 12.24
C GLU A 123 11.53 11.17 11.73
N GLY A 124 11.62 11.46 10.43
CA GLY A 124 12.87 11.85 9.77
C GLY A 124 13.86 10.72 9.52
N GLU A 125 13.56 9.48 9.93
CA GLU A 125 14.41 8.32 9.66
C GLU A 125 14.29 7.87 8.20
N GLY A 126 15.44 7.68 7.55
CA GLY A 126 15.54 7.00 6.26
C GLY A 126 15.60 7.93 5.05
N LEU A 127 15.41 7.34 3.88
CA LEU A 127 15.53 8.03 2.59
C LEU A 127 14.18 8.60 2.19
N LYS A 128 14.12 9.91 1.95
CA LYS A 128 12.95 10.55 1.35
C LYS A 128 13.03 10.43 -0.18
N LEU A 129 12.10 9.70 -0.77
CA LEU A 129 11.90 9.68 -2.21
C LEU A 129 11.16 10.97 -2.59
N GLU A 130 11.89 11.87 -3.24
CA GLU A 130 11.31 13.04 -3.90
C GLU A 130 10.74 12.59 -5.25
N LEU A 131 9.45 12.29 -5.25
CA LEU A 131 8.73 11.90 -6.45
C LEU A 131 8.43 13.21 -7.21
N LEU A 132 9.40 13.64 -8.04
CA LEU A 132 9.30 14.84 -8.86
C LEU A 132 8.08 14.72 -9.78
N SER A 133 7.13 15.63 -9.59
CA SER A 133 5.95 15.82 -10.43
C SER A 133 6.27 16.59 -11.69
#